data_AF-A0A9E4KH00-F1
#
_entry.id   AF-A0A9E4KH00-F1
#
_cell.length_a   1.000
_cell.length_b   1.000
_cell.length_c   1.000
_cell.angle_alpha   90.00
_cell.angle_beta   90.00
_cell.angle_gamma   90.00
#
_symmetry.space_group_name_H-M   'P 1'
#
loop_
_entity.id
_entity.type
_entity.pdbx_description
1 polymer ?
#
loop_
_entity_poly.entity_id
_entity_poly.type
_entity_poly.pdbx_seq_one_letter_code
_entity_poly.pdbx_strand_id
1 'polypeptide(L)'
;MSLSEVAKAAPGIAGYIMGQGETQAPAFCPIYTAQIAEVAVNPDSGEVKVLRLVCSQDVGFAMNPTSVVGQMEGGRTASRRGRQYLWRNFP
;
A
#
# COMPACT_ATOMS: atom_id res chain seq x y z
N MET A 1 28.28 -15.37 -4.81
CA MET A 1 27.66 -14.98 -6.09
C MET A 1 26.79 -13.76 -5.81
N SER A 2 27.10 -12.63 -6.39
CA SER A 2 26.37 -11.37 -6.19
C SER A 2 25.16 -11.29 -7.11
N LEU A 3 24.18 -10.48 -6.74
CA LEU A 3 23.02 -10.19 -7.58
C LEU A 3 23.43 -9.68 -8.98
N SER A 4 24.54 -8.94 -9.04
CA SER A 4 25.09 -8.41 -10.29
C SER A 4 25.65 -9.50 -11.22
N GLU A 5 26.14 -10.60 -10.68
CA GLU A 5 26.65 -11.74 -11.46
C GLU A 5 25.49 -12.58 -12.03
N VAL A 6 24.45 -12.80 -11.23
CA VAL A 6 23.23 -13.51 -11.66
C VAL A 6 22.48 -12.70 -12.72
N ALA A 7 22.38 -11.39 -12.56
CA ALA A 7 21.73 -10.50 -13.54
C ALA A 7 22.47 -10.49 -14.89
N LYS A 8 23.80 -10.59 -14.90
CA LYS A 8 24.60 -10.68 -16.14
C LYS A 8 24.41 -12.00 -16.88
N ALA A 9 24.10 -13.08 -16.16
CA ALA A 9 23.81 -14.40 -16.74
C ALA A 9 22.36 -14.53 -17.26
N ALA A 10 21.47 -13.62 -16.83
CA ALA A 10 20.03 -13.62 -17.14
C ALA A 10 19.66 -13.63 -18.64
N PRO A 11 20.36 -12.93 -19.56
CA PRO A 11 19.98 -12.91 -20.96
C PRO A 11 20.10 -14.27 -21.67
N GLY A 12 20.82 -15.23 -21.08
CA GLY A 12 21.01 -16.58 -21.63
C GLY A 12 19.97 -17.61 -21.17
N ILE A 13 19.01 -17.22 -20.32
CA ILE A 13 18.03 -18.13 -19.72
C ILE A 13 16.65 -17.77 -20.27
N ALA A 14 15.97 -18.71 -20.93
CA ALA A 14 14.62 -18.53 -21.48
C ALA A 14 13.52 -18.51 -20.40
N GLY A 15 13.84 -18.08 -19.18
CA GLY A 15 12.99 -18.14 -18.00
C GLY A 15 13.22 -16.97 -17.04
N TYR A 16 12.59 -17.02 -15.87
CA TYR A 16 12.65 -15.94 -14.88
C TYR A 16 13.73 -16.20 -13.82
N ILE A 17 14.35 -15.13 -13.32
CA ILE A 17 15.25 -15.22 -12.16
C ILE A 17 14.38 -15.27 -10.90
N MET A 18 14.55 -16.33 -10.11
CA MET A 18 13.92 -16.46 -8.80
C MET A 18 14.95 -16.23 -7.71
N GLY A 19 14.72 -15.22 -6.85
CA GLY A 19 15.48 -15.01 -5.62
C GLY A 19 14.70 -15.56 -4.43
N GLN A 20 15.37 -16.33 -3.56
CA GLN A 20 14.84 -16.70 -2.24
C GLN A 20 15.72 -16.09 -1.16
N GLY A 21 15.07 -15.54 -0.13
CA GLY A 21 15.73 -15.00 1.05
C GLY A 21 14.89 -15.31 2.27
N GLU A 22 15.54 -15.80 3.32
CA GLU A 22 14.92 -16.04 4.61
C GLU A 22 15.46 -15.02 5.59
N THR A 23 14.56 -14.36 6.32
CA THR A 23 14.92 -13.49 7.44
C THR A 23 14.25 -14.03 8.68
N GLN A 24 14.92 -13.87 9.81
CA GLN A 24 14.28 -14.10 11.10
C GLN A 24 13.04 -13.22 11.18
N ALA A 25 11.94 -13.74 11.74
CA ALA A 25 10.71 -12.97 11.90
C ALA A 25 11.06 -11.67 12.66
N PRO A 26 10.73 -10.48 12.09
CA PRO A 26 11.07 -9.24 12.76
C PRO A 26 10.39 -9.20 14.14
N ALA A 27 11.05 -8.53 15.09
CA ALA A 27 10.42 -8.18 16.36
C ALA A 27 9.08 -7.51 16.11
N PHE A 28 8.13 -7.62 17.04
CA PHE A 28 6.76 -7.11 16.89
C PHE A 28 6.73 -5.70 16.27
N CYS A 29 6.31 -5.58 15.01
CA CYS A 29 6.19 -4.32 14.27
C CYS A 29 4.71 -3.98 14.13
N PRO A 30 4.10 -3.29 15.11
CA PRO A 30 2.70 -2.89 15.00
C PRO A 30 2.56 -1.84 13.90
N ILE A 31 1.63 -2.10 12.97
CA ILE A 31 1.23 -1.18 11.91
C ILE A 31 0.00 -0.44 12.41
N TYR A 32 0.01 0.90 12.32
CA TYR A 32 -1.12 1.73 12.71
C TYR A 32 -1.80 2.34 11.48
N THR A 33 -3.12 2.41 11.50
CA THR A 33 -3.91 3.01 10.42
C THR A 33 -5.04 3.84 11.01
N ALA A 34 -5.20 5.06 10.51
CA ALA A 34 -6.32 5.95 10.83
C ALA A 34 -7.11 6.24 9.56
N GLN A 35 -8.43 6.09 9.64
CA GLN A 35 -9.34 6.36 8.52
C GLN A 35 -10.49 7.25 8.97
N ILE A 36 -10.86 8.20 8.10
CA ILE A 36 -11.98 9.12 8.30
C ILE A 36 -12.81 9.10 7.02
N ALA A 37 -14.08 8.71 7.15
CA ALA A 37 -15.05 8.71 6.08
C ALA A 37 -16.09 9.82 6.33
N GLU A 38 -16.26 10.68 5.34
CA GLU A 38 -17.36 11.64 5.29
C GLU A 38 -18.47 11.04 4.43
N VAL A 39 -19.67 10.91 4.99
CA VAL A 39 -20.80 10.24 4.33
C VAL A 39 -22.03 11.13 4.34
N ALA A 40 -22.81 11.09 3.26
CA ALA A 40 -24.17 11.61 3.21
C ALA A 40 -25.14 10.44 3.41
N VAL A 41 -26.15 10.63 4.26
CA VAL A 41 -27.18 9.63 4.53
C VAL A 41 -28.54 10.20 4.13
N ASN A 42 -29.29 9.48 3.31
CA ASN A 42 -30.68 9.79 3.03
C ASN A 42 -31.55 9.28 4.20
N PRO A 43 -32.25 10.15 4.94
CA PRO A 43 -33.02 9.73 6.11
C PRO A 43 -34.29 8.93 5.78
N ASP A 44 -34.83 9.08 4.58
CA ASP A 44 -36.07 8.42 4.16
C ASP A 44 -35.82 7.02 3.59
N SER A 45 -34.74 6.86 2.82
CA SER A 45 -34.36 5.57 2.21
C SER A 45 -33.28 4.81 2.97
N GLY A 46 -32.55 5.47 3.86
CA GLY A 46 -31.35 4.93 4.52
C GLY A 46 -30.12 4.81 3.62
N GLU A 47 -30.17 5.33 2.39
CA GLU A 47 -29.05 5.24 1.45
C GLU A 47 -27.84 6.04 1.96
N VAL A 48 -26.68 5.38 2.05
CA VAL A 48 -25.42 5.99 2.49
C VAL A 48 -24.48 6.15 1.30
N LYS A 49 -24.02 7.38 1.07
CA LYS A 49 -23.03 7.72 0.05
C LYS A 49 -21.76 8.27 0.68
N VAL A 50 -20.63 7.63 0.42
CA VAL A 50 -19.32 8.17 0.80
C VAL A 50 -19.00 9.37 -0.08
N LEU A 51 -18.76 10.52 0.54
CA LEU A 51 -18.35 11.75 -0.14
C LEU A 51 -16.83 11.82 -0.25
N ARG A 52 -16.14 11.51 0.87
CA ARG A 52 -14.69 11.59 1.00
C ARG A 52 -14.18 10.50 1.95
N LEU A 53 -13.01 9.96 1.64
CA LEU A 53 -12.30 9.00 2.48
C LEU A 53 -10.83 9.44 2.61
N VAL A 54 -10.42 9.74 3.84
CA VAL A 54 -9.03 10.03 4.20
C VAL A 54 -8.49 8.81 4.95
N CYS A 55 -7.31 8.36 4.59
CA CYS A 55 -6.63 7.23 5.20
C CYS A 55 -5.15 7.57 5.34
N SER A 56 -4.63 7.39 6.55
CA SER A 56 -3.22 7.50 6.92
C SER A 56 -2.77 6.15 7.46
N GLN A 57 -1.69 5.59 6.91
CA GLN A 57 -1.10 4.33 7.36
C GLN A 57 0.37 4.57 7.70
N ASP A 58 0.77 4.14 8.89
CA ASP A 58 2.18 4.07 9.27
C ASP A 58 2.73 2.70 8.85
N VAL A 59 3.62 2.71 7.86
CA VAL A 59 4.23 1.50 7.28
C VAL A 59 5.66 1.27 7.80
N GLY A 60 6.12 2.06 8.77
CA GLY A 60 7.52 2.07 9.16
C GLY A 60 8.44 2.44 7.99
N PHE A 61 9.55 1.71 7.83
CA PHE A 61 10.47 1.93 6.72
C PHE A 61 9.94 1.33 5.40
N ALA A 62 9.51 2.20 4.50
CA ALA A 62 9.04 1.79 3.17
C ALA A 62 10.22 1.33 2.29
N MET A 63 10.42 0.01 2.17
CA MET A 63 11.41 -0.56 1.23
C MET A 63 11.11 -0.21 -0.23
N ASN A 64 9.83 -0.12 -0.60
CA ASN A 64 9.38 0.31 -1.92
C ASN A 64 8.24 1.33 -1.76
N PRO A 65 8.55 2.64 -1.73
CA PRO A 65 7.55 3.68 -1.52
C PRO A 65 6.45 3.71 -2.58
N THR A 66 6.77 3.38 -3.83
CA THR A 66 5.78 3.35 -4.93
C THR A 66 4.78 2.22 -4.75
N SER A 67 5.26 1.03 -4.35
CA SER A 67 4.37 -0.10 -4.05
C SER A 67 3.50 0.17 -2.81
N VAL A 68 4.02 0.85 -1.79
CA VAL A 68 3.24 1.27 -0.62
C VAL A 68 2.08 2.19 -1.03
N VAL A 69 2.35 3.21 -1.84
CA VAL A 69 1.29 4.10 -2.36
C VAL A 69 0.28 3.30 -3.18
N GLY A 70 0.73 2.40 -4.06
CA GLY A 70 -0.15 1.53 -4.84
C GLY A 70 -1.04 0.63 -3.98
N GLN A 71 -0.56 0.12 -2.85
CA GLN A 71 -1.38 -0.64 -1.90
C GLN A 71 -2.40 0.25 -1.15
N MET A 72 -1.99 1.46 -0.76
CA MET A 72 -2.90 2.44 -0.14
C MET A 72 -3.99 2.91 -1.13
N GLU A 73 -3.71 2.94 -2.43
CA GLU A 73 -4.67 3.27 -3.49
C GLU A 73 -5.53 2.05 -3.90
N GLY A 74 -4.94 0.85 -3.92
CA GLY A 74 -5.63 -0.41 -4.19
C GLY A 74 -6.71 -0.70 -3.14
N GLY A 75 -6.39 -0.55 -1.85
CA GLY A 75 -7.37 -0.65 -0.77
C GLY A 75 -8.48 0.40 -0.85
N ARG A 76 -8.18 1.60 -1.36
CA ARG A 76 -9.16 2.66 -1.60
C ARG A 76 -10.12 2.37 -2.76
N THR A 77 -9.69 1.64 -3.77
CA THR A 77 -10.53 1.37 -4.96
C THR A 77 -11.71 0.45 -4.61
N ALA A 78 -11.59 -0.37 -3.56
CA ALA A 78 -12.71 -1.09 -2.99
C ALA A 78 -13.77 -0.15 -2.35
N SER A 79 -13.36 1.04 -1.90
CA SER A 79 -14.21 2.07 -1.28
C SER A 79 -14.60 3.15 -2.32
N ARG A 80 -15.70 2.89 -3.05
CA ARG A 80 -16.24 3.74 -4.13
C ARG A 80 -16.08 5.28 -3.93
N ARG A 81 -15.42 5.92 -4.92
CA ARG A 81 -15.41 7.36 -5.29
C ARG A 81 -15.36 8.39 -4.13
N GLY A 82 -14.16 8.69 -3.63
CA GLY A 82 -13.88 9.90 -2.84
C GLY A 82 -12.59 10.57 -3.29
N ARG A 83 -12.57 11.91 -3.45
CA ARG A 83 -11.36 12.69 -3.79
C ARG A 83 -10.34 12.60 -2.66
N GLN A 84 -9.07 12.37 -2.99
CA GLN A 84 -7.99 12.18 -2.02
C GLN A 84 -7.23 13.46 -1.69
N TYR A 85 -6.74 13.56 -0.44
CA TYR A 85 -5.62 14.39 -0.04
C TYR A 85 -4.58 13.49 0.64
N LEU A 86 -3.39 13.37 0.04
CA LEU A 86 -2.25 12.69 0.64
C LEU A 86 -1.50 13.70 1.50
N TRP A 87 -1.65 13.61 2.82
CA TRP A 87 -0.87 14.41 3.76
C TRP A 87 0.55 13.83 3.83
N ARG A 88 1.50 14.46 3.12
CA ARG A 88 2.93 14.25 3.34
C ARG A 88 3.41 15.26 4.38
N ASN A 89 4.16 14.77 5.36
CA ASN A 89 4.88 15.47 6.43
C ASN A 89 4.16 15.50 7.79
N PHE A 90 4.65 14.67 8.70
CA PHE A 90 4.84 15.05 10.11
C PHE A 90 6.36 15.24 10.34
N PRO A 91 6.77 16.15 11.24
CA PRO A 91 8.18 16.43 11.55
C PRO A 91 8.92 15.22 12.12
#